data_AF-A0A1Y1Q5K8-F1
#
_entry.id   AF-A0A1Y1Q5K8-F1
#
_cell.length_a   1.000
_cell.length_b   1.000
_cell.length_c   1.000
_cell.angle_alpha   90.00
_cell.angle_beta   90.00
_cell.angle_gamma   90.00
#
_symmetry.space_group_name_H-M   'P 1'
#
loop_
_entity.id
_entity.type
_entity.pdbx_description
1 polymer ?
#
loop_
_entity_poly.entity_id
_entity_poly.type
_entity_poly.pdbx_seq_one_letter_code
_entity_poly.pdbx_strand_id
1 'polypeptide(L)'
;MIPDSNVFNWIISPIGNCVKYVGDEVVNAAVLQRSIINTSNMGPLLLIAHQKFLENGKDDTGISYLIAENESLAAKAKEFIESDFDQINSHGLIGLWCAVETAVEDTVVLILMNDDKAQSVLQSHGLLTVKSSIKFPPSDNEARKVYSSLENQVRNTKKEVGKSYCHLLSVLGINISVESQILETLCEINEVRNCILHRGGIIDDKAVAKSPSLTQYLNKKIKLI
;
A
#
# COMPACT_ATOMS: atom_id res chain seq x y z
N MET A 1 -9.20 -21.36 -24.22
CA MET A 1 -8.08 -21.06 -25.14
C MET A 1 -7.04 -20.34 -24.30
N ILE A 2 -5.90 -20.97 -24.04
CA ILE A 2 -4.83 -20.32 -23.27
C ILE A 2 -4.28 -19.23 -24.19
N PRO A 3 -4.28 -17.94 -23.79
CA PRO A 3 -3.75 -16.87 -24.63
C PRO A 3 -2.26 -17.15 -24.96
N ASP A 4 -1.79 -16.64 -26.11
CA ASP A 4 -0.39 -16.73 -26.55
C ASP A 4 0.57 -16.35 -25.39
N SER A 5 1.72 -17.00 -25.27
CA SER A 5 2.66 -16.83 -24.15
C SER A 5 3.08 -15.36 -23.97
N ASN A 6 3.14 -14.60 -25.06
CA ASN A 6 3.37 -13.15 -25.04
C ASN A 6 2.22 -12.36 -24.38
N VAL A 7 0.98 -12.78 -24.58
CA VAL A 7 -0.22 -12.17 -23.97
C VAL A 7 -0.28 -12.46 -22.46
N PHE A 8 0.09 -13.67 -22.07
CA PHE A 8 0.14 -14.07 -20.66
C PHE A 8 1.19 -13.27 -19.88
N ASN A 9 2.33 -12.96 -20.51
CA ASN A 9 3.44 -12.27 -19.86
C ASN A 9 3.11 -10.83 -19.43
N TRP A 10 2.41 -10.05 -20.26
CA TRP A 10 2.08 -8.67 -19.88
C TRP A 10 0.89 -8.58 -18.91
N ILE A 11 -0.06 -9.52 -18.94
CA ILE A 11 -1.16 -9.56 -17.96
C ILE A 11 -0.65 -9.89 -16.55
N ILE A 12 0.38 -10.73 -16.43
CA ILE A 12 0.93 -11.18 -15.14
C ILE A 12 1.98 -10.24 -14.58
N SER A 13 2.67 -9.48 -15.43
CA SER A 13 3.73 -8.55 -15.00
C SER A 13 3.30 -7.61 -13.84
N PRO A 14 2.10 -6.99 -13.86
CA PRO A 14 1.60 -6.20 -12.72
C PRO A 14 1.53 -6.97 -11.40
N ILE A 15 1.12 -8.24 -11.44
CA ILE A 15 1.05 -9.11 -10.24
C ILE A 15 2.47 -9.42 -9.75
N GLY A 16 3.39 -9.72 -10.65
CA GLY A 16 4.81 -9.91 -10.31
C GLY A 16 5.42 -8.67 -9.64
N ASN A 17 5.11 -7.48 -10.17
CA ASN A 17 5.53 -6.21 -9.59
C ASN A 17 4.89 -5.98 -8.20
N CYS A 18 3.61 -6.32 -8.04
CA CYS A 18 2.93 -6.26 -6.75
C CYS A 18 3.62 -7.13 -5.70
N VAL A 19 3.91 -8.39 -6.03
CA VAL A 19 4.58 -9.34 -5.10
C VAL A 19 5.97 -8.82 -4.73
N LYS A 20 6.72 -8.33 -5.72
CA LYS A 20 8.03 -7.72 -5.47
C LYS A 20 7.92 -6.51 -4.53
N TYR A 21 7.00 -5.60 -4.81
CA TYR A 21 6.79 -4.39 -4.01
C TYR A 21 6.38 -4.73 -2.57
N VAL A 22 5.48 -5.70 -2.39
CA VAL A 22 5.13 -6.23 -1.05
C VAL A 22 6.37 -6.75 -0.32
N GLY A 23 7.23 -7.51 -1.01
CA GLY A 23 8.50 -7.98 -0.46
C GLY A 23 9.42 -6.83 -0.04
N ASP A 24 9.56 -5.82 -0.89
CA ASP A 24 10.39 -4.64 -0.64
C ASP A 24 9.86 -3.84 0.58
N GLU A 25 8.54 -3.64 0.69
CA GLU A 25 7.92 -2.97 1.85
C GLU A 25 8.16 -3.71 3.17
N VAL A 26 8.05 -5.04 3.17
CA VAL A 26 8.33 -5.86 4.36
C VAL A 26 9.79 -5.75 4.78
N VAL A 27 10.72 -5.79 3.82
CA VAL A 27 12.15 -5.62 4.10
C VAL A 27 12.44 -4.22 4.64
N ASN A 28 11.86 -3.18 4.04
CA ASN A 28 12.02 -1.80 4.48
C ASN A 28 11.52 -1.61 5.91
N ALA A 29 10.31 -2.08 6.22
CA ALA A 29 9.76 -2.02 7.58
C ALA A 29 10.68 -2.72 8.60
N ALA A 30 11.17 -3.93 8.28
CA ALA A 30 12.05 -4.68 9.16
C ALA A 30 13.43 -4.00 9.36
N VAL A 31 13.98 -3.35 8.34
CA VAL A 31 15.22 -2.57 8.46
C VAL A 31 14.99 -1.33 9.33
N LEU A 32 13.89 -0.62 9.13
CA LEU A 32 13.55 0.57 9.93
C LEU A 32 13.35 0.24 11.40
N GLN A 33 12.57 -0.80 11.72
CA GLN A 33 12.34 -1.25 13.10
C GLN A 33 13.67 -1.61 13.79
N ARG A 34 14.54 -2.39 13.13
CA ARG A 34 15.87 -2.73 13.67
C ARG A 34 16.75 -1.51 13.88
N SER A 35 16.72 -0.56 12.95
CA SER A 35 17.51 0.68 13.04
C SER A 35 17.05 1.54 14.23
N ILE A 36 15.75 1.62 14.48
CA ILE A 36 15.17 2.30 15.65
C ILE A 36 15.61 1.61 16.94
N ILE A 37 15.52 0.28 17.02
CA ILE A 37 15.96 -0.49 18.19
C ILE A 37 17.46 -0.28 18.45
N ASN A 38 18.28 -0.27 17.40
CA ASN A 38 19.71 0.00 17.55
C ASN A 38 19.96 1.43 18.05
N THR A 39 19.25 2.42 17.49
CA THR A 39 19.35 3.82 17.88
C THR A 39 18.97 4.03 19.34
N SER A 40 17.91 3.35 19.84
CA SER A 40 17.53 3.46 21.25
C SER A 40 18.56 2.90 22.23
N ASN A 41 19.50 2.07 21.75
CA ASN A 41 20.47 1.34 22.57
C ASN A 41 21.93 1.66 22.24
N MET A 42 22.21 2.72 21.47
CA MET A 42 23.57 3.03 21.02
C MET A 42 24.43 3.75 22.07
N GLY A 43 23.81 4.32 23.11
CA GLY A 43 24.48 5.10 24.16
C GLY A 43 25.69 4.40 24.81
N PRO A 44 25.57 3.14 25.29
CA PRO A 44 26.69 2.43 25.87
C PRO A 44 27.92 2.30 24.94
N LEU A 45 27.70 2.10 23.63
CA LEU A 45 28.81 2.01 22.68
C LEU A 45 29.52 3.36 22.50
N LEU A 46 28.76 4.45 22.44
CA LEU A 46 29.31 5.81 22.36
C LEU A 46 30.12 6.17 23.61
N LEU A 47 29.64 5.78 24.80
CA LEU A 47 30.36 5.99 26.06
C LEU A 47 31.66 5.19 26.13
N ILE A 48 31.66 3.93 25.66
CA ILE A 48 32.88 3.12 25.56
C ILE A 48 33.89 3.79 24.60
N ALA A 49 33.43 4.26 23.45
CA ALA A 49 34.27 4.96 22.49
C ALA A 49 34.84 6.26 23.09
N HIS A 50 34.01 7.05 23.77
CA HIS A 50 34.42 8.29 24.45
C HIS A 50 35.53 8.04 25.47
N GLN A 51 35.32 7.06 26.34
CA GLN A 51 36.30 6.65 27.34
C GLN A 51 37.64 6.26 26.69
N LYS A 52 37.60 5.52 25.56
CA LYS A 52 38.83 5.14 24.83
C LYS A 52 39.55 6.34 24.22
N PHE A 53 38.83 7.34 23.75
CA PHE A 53 39.45 8.56 23.23
C PHE A 53 40.18 9.33 24.35
N LEU A 54 39.53 9.50 25.50
CA LEU A 54 40.10 10.16 26.67
C LEU A 54 41.34 9.42 27.19
N GLU A 55 41.28 8.09 27.32
CA GLU A 55 42.42 7.26 27.76
C GLU A 55 43.65 7.37 26.85
N ASN A 56 43.45 7.68 25.57
CA ASN A 56 44.53 7.79 24.58
C ASN A 56 44.93 9.23 24.27
N GLY A 57 44.42 10.21 25.02
CA GLY A 57 44.69 11.63 24.80
C GLY A 57 44.29 12.12 23.40
N LYS A 58 43.23 11.54 22.83
CA LYS A 58 42.68 11.93 21.53
C LYS A 58 41.61 13.01 21.71
N ASP A 59 41.46 13.87 20.69
CA ASP A 59 40.37 14.85 20.63
C ASP A 59 39.02 14.13 20.60
N ASP A 60 38.18 14.40 21.60
CA ASP A 60 36.89 13.76 21.81
C ASP A 60 35.69 14.60 21.30
N THR A 61 35.95 15.78 20.71
CA THR A 61 34.91 16.74 20.28
C THR A 61 33.82 16.07 19.44
N GLY A 62 34.19 15.23 18.48
CA GLY A 62 33.24 14.51 17.63
C GLY A 62 32.41 13.47 18.37
N ILE A 63 33.00 12.73 19.31
CA ILE A 63 32.27 11.71 20.09
C ILE A 63 31.33 12.38 21.11
N SER A 64 31.78 13.46 21.75
CA SER A 64 30.96 14.25 22.67
C SER A 64 29.72 14.83 21.97
N TYR A 65 29.87 15.29 20.72
CA TYR A 65 28.73 15.69 19.87
C TYR A 65 27.78 14.51 19.61
N LEU A 66 28.29 13.34 19.20
CA LEU A 66 27.47 12.16 18.93
C LEU A 66 26.70 11.66 20.15
N ILE A 67 27.28 11.75 21.35
CA ILE A 67 26.61 11.40 22.60
C ILE A 67 25.41 12.33 22.83
N ALA A 68 25.61 13.64 22.70
CA ALA A 68 24.55 14.64 22.88
C ALA A 68 23.40 14.44 21.87
N GLU A 69 23.73 14.22 20.59
CA GLU A 69 22.72 13.92 19.56
C GLU A 69 21.97 12.61 19.83
N ASN A 70 22.69 11.59 20.31
CA ASN A 70 22.10 10.28 20.57
C ASN A 70 21.04 10.33 21.69
N GLU A 71 21.13 11.23 22.67
CA GLU A 71 20.10 11.34 23.72
C GLU A 71 18.72 11.66 23.14
N SER A 72 18.65 12.67 22.25
CA SER A 72 17.43 13.07 21.57
C SER A 72 16.91 11.99 20.63
N LEU A 73 17.80 11.37 19.85
CA LEU A 73 17.44 10.31 18.91
C LEU A 73 16.95 9.04 19.64
N ALA A 74 17.60 8.67 20.74
CA ALA A 74 17.21 7.51 21.54
C ALA A 74 15.85 7.73 22.23
N ALA A 75 15.55 8.95 22.69
CA ALA A 75 14.24 9.29 23.24
C ALA A 75 13.13 9.11 22.19
N LYS A 76 13.31 9.66 20.98
CA LYS A 76 12.37 9.45 19.86
C LYS A 76 12.25 7.98 19.48
N ALA A 77 13.37 7.26 19.42
CA ALA A 77 13.36 5.83 19.10
C ALA A 77 12.54 5.01 20.12
N LYS A 78 12.58 5.38 21.41
CA LYS A 78 11.74 4.77 22.44
C LYS A 78 10.25 5.04 22.22
N GLU A 79 9.86 6.24 21.80
CA GLU A 79 8.45 6.54 21.45
C GLU A 79 7.94 5.61 20.32
N PHE A 80 8.77 5.33 19.31
CA PHE A 80 8.44 4.36 18.26
C PHE A 80 8.29 2.94 18.82
N ILE A 81 9.16 2.52 19.74
CA ILE A 81 9.09 1.19 20.36
C ILE A 81 7.85 1.07 21.26
N GLU A 82 7.58 2.08 22.08
CA GLU A 82 6.42 2.12 23.00
C GLU A 82 5.08 2.16 22.25
N SER A 83 5.07 2.71 21.03
CA SER A 83 3.92 2.67 20.13
C SER A 83 3.83 1.39 19.30
N ASP A 84 4.67 0.37 19.57
CA ASP A 84 4.76 -0.87 18.78
C ASP A 84 4.98 -0.60 17.28
N PHE A 85 5.74 0.45 16.97
CA PHE A 85 6.04 0.89 15.60
C PHE A 85 4.80 1.28 14.76
N ASP A 86 3.71 1.71 15.40
CA ASP A 86 2.44 2.10 14.76
C ASP A 86 2.59 2.94 13.49
N GLN A 87 3.47 3.94 13.50
CA GLN A 87 3.72 4.79 12.33
C GLN A 87 4.36 4.02 11.17
N ILE A 88 5.35 3.16 11.44
CA ILE A 88 5.99 2.32 10.41
C ILE A 88 4.98 1.33 9.86
N ASN A 89 4.20 0.70 10.75
CA ASN A 89 3.16 -0.24 10.35
C ASN A 89 2.07 0.44 9.51
N SER A 90 1.72 1.69 9.82
CA SER A 90 0.81 2.53 9.03
C SER A 90 1.34 2.82 7.62
N HIS A 91 2.61 3.20 7.52
CA HIS A 91 3.26 3.38 6.22
C HIS A 91 3.30 2.08 5.42
N GLY A 92 3.66 0.97 6.06
CA GLY A 92 3.66 -0.35 5.45
C GLY A 92 2.28 -0.75 4.93
N LEU A 93 1.22 -0.61 5.74
CA LEU A 93 -0.16 -0.90 5.32
C LEU A 93 -0.57 -0.09 4.09
N ILE A 94 -0.25 1.21 4.07
CA ILE A 94 -0.52 2.08 2.92
C ILE A 94 0.24 1.58 1.69
N GLY A 95 1.54 1.27 1.82
CA GLY A 95 2.36 0.74 0.73
C GLY A 95 1.81 -0.57 0.17
N LEU A 96 1.46 -1.52 1.04
CA LEU A 96 0.85 -2.80 0.66
C LEU A 96 -0.46 -2.61 -0.10
N TRP A 97 -1.33 -1.71 0.36
CA TRP A 97 -2.59 -1.41 -0.32
C TRP A 97 -2.35 -0.76 -1.69
N CYS A 98 -1.45 0.22 -1.77
CA CYS A 98 -1.08 0.86 -3.04
C CYS A 98 -0.54 -0.15 -4.06
N ALA A 99 0.21 -1.17 -3.61
CA ALA A 99 0.70 -2.24 -4.48
C ALA A 99 -0.45 -3.00 -5.14
N VAL A 100 -1.49 -3.34 -4.37
CA VAL A 100 -2.68 -4.04 -4.88
C VAL A 100 -3.46 -3.16 -5.84
N GLU A 101 -3.71 -1.89 -5.50
CA GLU A 101 -4.43 -0.96 -6.39
C GLU A 101 -3.66 -0.78 -7.72
N THR A 102 -2.35 -0.60 -7.65
CA THR A 102 -1.49 -0.43 -8.83
C THR A 102 -1.48 -1.69 -9.69
N ALA A 103 -1.47 -2.89 -9.07
CA ALA A 103 -1.51 -4.15 -9.81
C ALA A 103 -2.80 -4.28 -10.62
N VAL A 104 -3.95 -3.96 -10.01
CA VAL A 104 -5.25 -4.00 -10.70
C VAL A 104 -5.31 -2.93 -11.79
N GLU A 105 -4.87 -1.71 -11.50
CA GLU A 105 -4.80 -0.62 -12.47
C GLU A 105 -3.96 -1.00 -13.68
N ASP A 106 -2.71 -1.40 -13.48
CA ASP A 106 -1.78 -1.70 -14.56
C ASP A 106 -2.24 -2.92 -15.37
N THR A 107 -2.86 -3.93 -14.73
CA THR A 107 -3.49 -5.04 -15.47
C THR A 107 -4.59 -4.53 -16.39
N VAL A 108 -5.50 -3.67 -15.90
CA VAL A 108 -6.59 -3.13 -16.72
C VAL A 108 -6.06 -2.22 -17.83
N VAL A 109 -5.10 -1.35 -17.52
CA VAL A 109 -4.44 -0.46 -18.48
C VAL A 109 -3.79 -1.25 -19.61
N LEU A 110 -3.04 -2.31 -19.29
CA LEU A 110 -2.41 -3.13 -20.30
C LEU A 110 -3.44 -3.87 -21.17
N ILE A 111 -4.57 -4.32 -20.60
CA ILE A 111 -5.66 -4.93 -21.40
C ILE A 111 -6.25 -3.90 -22.36
N LEU A 112 -6.53 -2.68 -21.89
CA LEU A 112 -7.07 -1.61 -22.72
C LEU A 112 -6.15 -1.29 -23.91
N MET A 113 -4.83 -1.31 -23.69
CA MET A 113 -3.82 -0.95 -24.69
C MET A 113 -3.53 -2.07 -25.70
N ASN A 114 -3.71 -3.34 -25.33
CA ASN A 114 -3.25 -4.48 -26.12
C ASN A 114 -4.36 -5.41 -26.62
N ASP A 115 -5.57 -5.37 -26.05
CA ASP A 115 -6.70 -6.17 -26.50
C ASP A 115 -7.72 -5.33 -27.29
N ASP A 116 -7.75 -5.53 -28.60
CA ASP A 116 -8.68 -4.88 -29.54
C ASP A 116 -10.16 -5.10 -29.16
N LYS A 117 -10.47 -6.14 -28.39
CA LYS A 117 -11.85 -6.43 -27.95
C LYS A 117 -12.23 -5.72 -26.66
N ALA A 118 -11.28 -5.19 -25.88
CA ALA A 118 -11.53 -4.61 -24.56
C ALA A 118 -12.64 -3.55 -24.59
N GLN A 119 -12.63 -2.68 -25.62
CA GLN A 119 -13.67 -1.67 -25.80
C GLN A 119 -15.07 -2.28 -25.93
N SER A 120 -15.23 -3.24 -26.84
CA SER A 120 -16.52 -3.88 -27.13
C SER A 120 -17.06 -4.65 -25.91
N VAL A 121 -16.16 -5.28 -25.14
CA VAL A 121 -16.49 -6.02 -23.94
C VAL A 121 -16.95 -5.08 -22.81
N LEU A 122 -16.25 -3.96 -22.60
CA LEU A 122 -16.64 -2.96 -21.60
C LEU A 122 -17.97 -2.29 -21.95
N GLN A 123 -18.21 -2.00 -23.24
CA GLN A 123 -19.48 -1.43 -23.71
C GLN A 123 -20.65 -2.41 -23.53
N SER A 124 -20.46 -3.69 -23.83
CA SER A 124 -21.53 -4.70 -23.69
C SER A 124 -21.94 -4.93 -22.23
N HIS A 125 -21.03 -4.67 -21.28
CA HIS A 125 -21.30 -4.69 -19.84
C HIS A 125 -21.72 -3.32 -19.27
N GLY A 126 -21.87 -2.29 -20.12
CA GLY A 126 -22.30 -0.96 -19.71
C GLY A 126 -21.27 -0.17 -18.89
N LEU A 127 -20.01 -0.60 -18.84
CA LEU A 127 -18.93 0.08 -18.11
C LEU A 127 -18.25 1.19 -18.95
N LEU A 128 -18.45 1.19 -20.26
CA LEU A 128 -17.94 2.25 -21.13
C LEU A 128 -19.07 2.81 -21.99
N THR A 129 -19.25 4.13 -21.98
CA THR A 129 -20.24 4.77 -22.84
C THR A 129 -19.71 4.90 -24.25
N VAL A 130 -20.52 4.53 -25.25
CA VAL A 130 -20.19 4.53 -26.70
C VAL A 130 -19.70 5.90 -27.22
N LYS A 131 -19.97 6.99 -26.50
CA LYS A 131 -19.57 8.36 -26.86
C LYS A 131 -18.13 8.73 -26.48
N SER A 132 -17.29 7.82 -25.98
CA SER A 132 -15.90 8.16 -25.67
C SER A 132 -15.18 8.58 -26.95
N SER A 133 -14.67 9.82 -27.01
CA SER A 133 -13.82 10.31 -28.11
C SER A 133 -12.44 9.63 -28.19
N ILE A 134 -12.23 8.60 -27.38
CA ILE A 134 -10.98 7.88 -27.20
C ILE A 134 -10.84 6.87 -28.34
N LYS A 135 -9.71 6.96 -29.06
CA LYS A 135 -9.35 5.98 -30.07
C LYS A 135 -8.82 4.73 -29.38
N PHE A 136 -9.31 3.56 -29.80
CA PHE A 136 -8.79 2.27 -29.36
C PHE A 136 -7.83 1.68 -30.41
N PRO A 137 -6.71 1.05 -29.99
CA PRO A 137 -6.18 1.04 -28.63
C PRO A 137 -5.71 2.45 -28.18
N PRO A 138 -5.97 2.84 -26.91
CA PRO A 138 -5.56 4.13 -26.36
C PRO A 138 -4.06 4.17 -26.06
N SER A 139 -3.50 5.37 -25.95
CA SER A 139 -2.19 5.57 -25.30
C SER A 139 -2.26 5.25 -23.80
N ASP A 140 -1.12 5.03 -23.13
CA ASP A 140 -1.05 4.75 -21.69
C ASP A 140 -1.80 5.81 -20.84
N ASN A 141 -1.55 7.10 -21.11
CA ASN A 141 -2.22 8.20 -20.42
C ASN A 141 -3.75 8.21 -20.64
N GLU A 142 -4.22 7.83 -21.83
CA GLU A 142 -5.65 7.72 -22.12
C GLU A 142 -6.24 6.48 -21.44
N ALA A 143 -5.53 5.35 -21.44
CA ALA A 143 -5.92 4.12 -20.77
C ALA A 143 -6.08 4.33 -19.25
N ARG A 144 -5.17 5.06 -18.60
CA ARG A 144 -5.28 5.41 -17.17
C ARG A 144 -6.49 6.29 -16.85
N LYS A 145 -6.85 7.22 -17.75
CA LYS A 145 -8.08 8.01 -17.62
C LYS A 145 -9.33 7.15 -17.77
N VAL A 146 -9.32 6.20 -18.72
CA VAL A 146 -10.40 5.23 -18.88
C VAL A 146 -10.52 4.38 -17.61
N TYR A 147 -9.41 3.82 -17.11
CA TYR A 147 -9.38 3.06 -15.85
C TYR A 147 -9.99 3.86 -14.69
N SER A 148 -9.56 5.12 -14.49
CA SER A 148 -10.10 5.97 -13.44
C SER A 148 -11.63 6.13 -13.53
N SER A 149 -12.18 6.24 -14.75
CA SER A 149 -13.63 6.29 -14.95
C SER A 149 -14.30 4.94 -14.64
N LEU A 150 -13.70 3.83 -15.09
CA LEU A 150 -14.19 2.47 -14.86
C LEU A 150 -14.22 2.15 -13.38
N GLU A 151 -13.12 2.42 -12.66
CA GLU A 151 -12.99 2.19 -11.23
C GLU A 151 -14.06 2.95 -10.45
N ASN A 152 -14.24 4.24 -10.74
CA ASN A 152 -15.29 5.05 -10.12
C ASN A 152 -16.68 4.48 -10.38
N GLN A 153 -16.96 4.03 -11.61
CA GLN A 153 -18.24 3.42 -11.96
C GLN A 153 -18.48 2.12 -11.17
N VAL A 154 -17.50 1.22 -11.11
CA VAL A 154 -17.67 -0.05 -10.37
C VAL A 154 -17.73 0.15 -8.86
N ARG A 155 -16.98 1.12 -8.30
CA ARG A 155 -17.02 1.47 -6.87
C ARG A 155 -18.36 2.10 -6.46
N ASN A 156 -19.03 2.83 -7.37
CA ASN A 156 -20.34 3.44 -7.11
C ASN A 156 -21.51 2.45 -7.07
N THR A 157 -21.33 1.22 -7.56
CA THR A 157 -22.40 0.18 -7.57
C THR A 157 -22.67 -0.47 -6.19
N LYS A 158 -22.28 0.19 -5.09
CA LYS A 158 -22.36 -0.32 -3.70
C LYS A 158 -21.62 -1.64 -3.46
N LYS A 159 -20.67 -1.99 -4.32
CA LYS A 159 -19.80 -3.16 -4.13
C LYS A 159 -18.64 -2.78 -3.21
N GLU A 160 -18.26 -3.70 -2.31
CA GLU A 160 -17.01 -3.61 -1.55
C GLU A 160 -15.82 -3.53 -2.51
N VAL A 161 -14.75 -2.84 -2.12
CA VAL A 161 -13.60 -2.55 -3.00
C VAL A 161 -13.01 -3.80 -3.67
N GLY A 162 -12.83 -4.88 -2.92
CA GLY A 162 -12.33 -6.16 -3.46
C GLY A 162 -13.29 -6.78 -4.48
N LYS A 163 -14.61 -6.71 -4.23
CA LYS A 163 -15.64 -7.17 -5.16
C LYS A 163 -15.69 -6.31 -6.42
N SER A 164 -15.47 -4.99 -6.31
CA SER A 164 -15.36 -4.09 -7.45
C SER A 164 -14.17 -4.45 -8.34
N TYR A 165 -13.01 -4.76 -7.76
CA TYR A 165 -11.84 -5.22 -8.52
C TYR A 165 -12.04 -6.58 -9.17
N CYS A 166 -12.55 -7.57 -8.44
CA CYS A 166 -12.87 -8.88 -9.03
C CYS A 166 -13.88 -8.74 -10.18
N HIS A 167 -14.89 -7.88 -10.02
CA HIS A 167 -15.87 -7.62 -11.06
C HIS A 167 -15.25 -6.97 -12.30
N LEU A 168 -14.46 -5.90 -12.14
CA LEU A 168 -13.81 -5.21 -13.25
C LEU A 168 -12.91 -6.17 -14.04
N LEU A 169 -12.09 -6.95 -13.34
CA LEU A 169 -11.23 -7.97 -13.95
C LEU A 169 -12.04 -9.07 -14.65
N SER A 170 -13.15 -9.52 -14.05
CA SER A 170 -14.01 -10.55 -14.66
C SER A 170 -14.66 -10.10 -15.97
N VAL A 171 -15.06 -8.83 -16.06
CA VAL A 171 -15.59 -8.25 -17.32
C VAL A 171 -14.54 -8.34 -18.41
N LEU A 172 -13.27 -8.13 -18.09
CA LEU A 172 -12.13 -8.24 -19.01
C LEU A 172 -11.61 -9.69 -19.17
N GLY A 173 -12.38 -10.69 -18.73
CA GLY A 173 -12.04 -12.10 -18.90
C GLY A 173 -11.08 -12.68 -17.86
N ILE A 174 -10.65 -11.89 -16.87
CA ILE A 174 -9.81 -12.34 -15.75
C ILE A 174 -10.72 -12.72 -14.59
N ASN A 175 -11.07 -14.00 -14.54
CA ASN A 175 -11.93 -14.53 -13.49
C ASN A 175 -11.11 -14.89 -12.25
N ILE A 176 -11.21 -14.05 -11.22
CA ILE A 176 -10.58 -14.28 -9.92
C ILE A 176 -11.68 -14.66 -8.93
N SER A 177 -11.52 -15.81 -8.28
CA SER A 177 -12.35 -16.20 -7.14
C SER A 177 -11.57 -15.93 -5.86
N VAL A 178 -12.12 -15.07 -5.02
CA VAL A 178 -11.53 -14.71 -3.72
C VAL A 178 -12.53 -15.10 -2.64
N GLU A 179 -12.04 -15.76 -1.59
CA GLU A 179 -12.87 -16.13 -0.45
C GLU A 179 -13.48 -14.89 0.22
N SER A 180 -14.71 -15.01 0.73
CA SER A 180 -15.42 -13.86 1.31
C SER A 180 -14.67 -13.23 2.48
N GLN A 181 -14.00 -14.05 3.30
CA GLN A 181 -13.17 -13.57 4.41
C GLN A 181 -12.00 -12.68 3.94
N ILE A 182 -11.41 -12.98 2.78
CA ILE A 182 -10.33 -12.17 2.20
C ILE A 182 -10.91 -10.86 1.67
N LEU A 183 -12.08 -10.89 1.02
CA LEU A 183 -12.76 -9.68 0.55
C LEU A 183 -13.14 -8.74 1.70
N GLU A 184 -13.60 -9.29 2.83
CA GLU A 184 -13.87 -8.54 4.06
C GLU A 184 -12.58 -7.91 4.60
N THR A 185 -11.49 -8.67 4.67
CA THR A 185 -10.17 -8.16 5.07
C THR A 185 -9.69 -7.02 4.17
N LEU A 186 -9.83 -7.13 2.85
CA LEU A 186 -9.47 -6.06 1.91
C LEU A 186 -10.34 -4.81 2.11
N CYS A 187 -11.63 -5.00 2.42
CA CYS A 187 -12.51 -3.89 2.72
C CYS A 187 -12.09 -3.17 4.00
N GLU A 188 -11.75 -3.93 5.04
CA GLU A 188 -11.22 -3.41 6.29
C GLU A 188 -9.93 -2.62 6.08
N ILE A 189 -8.94 -3.19 5.40
CA ILE A 189 -7.67 -2.54 5.08
C ILE A 189 -7.89 -1.21 4.35
N ASN A 190 -8.78 -1.20 3.34
CA ASN A 190 -9.10 0.02 2.61
C ASN A 190 -9.71 1.11 3.52
N GLU A 191 -10.61 0.75 4.43
CA GLU A 191 -11.20 1.73 5.34
C GLU A 191 -10.22 2.19 6.43
N VAL A 192 -9.36 1.31 6.94
CA VAL A 192 -8.26 1.65 7.84
C VAL A 192 -7.29 2.64 7.15
N ARG A 193 -6.86 2.33 5.93
CA ARG A 193 -6.04 3.22 5.09
C ARG A 193 -6.70 4.58 4.87
N ASN A 194 -8.00 4.61 4.60
CA ASN A 194 -8.74 5.86 4.44
C ASN A 194 -8.80 6.68 5.73
N CYS A 195 -8.92 6.04 6.89
CA CYS A 195 -8.89 6.72 8.18
C CYS A 195 -7.49 7.28 8.49
N ILE A 196 -6.43 6.51 8.23
CA ILE A 196 -5.04 6.97 8.39
C ILE A 196 -4.78 8.21 7.54
N LEU A 197 -5.11 8.17 6.25
CA LEU A 197 -4.78 9.24 5.30
C LEU A 197 -5.66 10.48 5.41
N HIS A 198 -6.93 10.34 5.80
CA HIS A 198 -7.90 11.43 5.67
C HIS A 198 -8.58 11.84 6.98
N ARG A 199 -8.41 11.06 8.07
CA ARG A 199 -9.15 11.25 9.33
C ARG A 199 -8.24 11.27 10.56
N GLY A 200 -6.94 11.54 10.36
CA GLY A 200 -5.95 11.54 11.45
C GLY A 200 -5.80 10.17 12.13
N GLY A 201 -6.12 9.08 11.42
CA GLY A 201 -6.12 7.73 11.97
C GLY A 201 -7.32 7.41 12.87
N ILE A 202 -8.38 8.21 12.89
CA ILE A 202 -9.57 7.94 13.72
C ILE A 202 -10.62 7.16 12.92
N ILE A 203 -11.12 6.06 13.48
CA ILE A 203 -12.24 5.30 12.92
C ILE A 203 -13.55 6.05 13.19
N ASP A 204 -14.33 6.29 12.15
CA ASP A 204 -15.62 6.97 12.22
C ASP A 204 -16.79 6.05 11.79
N ASP A 205 -18.01 6.58 11.86
CA ASP A 205 -19.22 5.84 11.46
C ASP A 205 -19.20 5.41 9.99
N LYS A 206 -18.52 6.16 9.12
CA LYS A 206 -18.42 5.84 7.69
C LYS A 206 -17.55 4.61 7.45
N ALA A 207 -16.45 4.47 8.19
CA ALA A 207 -15.61 3.28 8.15
C ALA A 207 -16.36 2.06 8.69
N VAL A 208 -17.02 2.20 9.85
CA VAL A 208 -17.79 1.12 10.48
C VAL A 208 -18.95 0.65 9.60
N ALA A 209 -19.67 1.57 8.95
CA ALA A 209 -20.77 1.23 8.05
C ALA A 209 -20.34 0.36 6.86
N LYS A 210 -19.08 0.45 6.44
CA LYS A 210 -18.52 -0.33 5.33
C LYS A 210 -17.77 -1.58 5.80
N SER A 211 -17.14 -1.51 6.97
CA SER A 211 -16.42 -2.63 7.59
C SER A 211 -16.88 -2.79 9.05
N PRO A 212 -17.96 -3.55 9.30
CA PRO A 212 -18.52 -3.70 10.64
C PRO A 212 -17.56 -4.28 11.69
N SER A 213 -16.52 -5.00 11.27
CA SER A 213 -15.42 -5.47 12.13
C SER A 213 -14.74 -4.34 12.91
N LEU A 214 -14.79 -3.11 12.38
CA LEU A 214 -14.18 -1.92 12.98
C LEU A 214 -15.02 -1.29 14.11
N THR A 215 -16.23 -1.80 14.39
CA THR A 215 -17.16 -1.20 15.39
C THR A 215 -16.50 -1.01 16.76
N GLN A 216 -15.69 -1.97 17.20
CA GLN A 216 -14.99 -1.91 18.49
C GLN A 216 -13.94 -0.78 18.58
N TYR A 217 -13.57 -0.20 17.44
CA TYR A 217 -12.60 0.89 17.31
C TYR A 217 -13.24 2.25 17.02
N LEU A 218 -14.58 2.35 16.96
CA LEU A 218 -15.27 3.61 16.69
C LEU A 218 -14.80 4.75 17.62
N ASN A 219 -14.49 5.91 17.03
CA ASN A 219 -13.91 7.10 17.67
C ASN A 219 -12.56 6.88 18.36
N LYS A 220 -11.86 5.79 18.05
CA LYS A 220 -10.50 5.53 18.53
C LYS A 220 -9.50 5.77 17.42
N LYS A 221 -8.30 6.20 17.82
CA LYS A 221 -7.14 6.23 16.94
C LYS A 221 -6.70 4.80 16.66
N ILE A 222 -6.50 4.48 15.39
CA ILE A 222 -5.92 3.22 14.93
C ILE A 222 -4.53 3.08 15.57
N LYS A 223 -4.26 1.88 16.09
CA LYS A 223 -2.92 1.44 16.47
C LYS A 223 -2.63 0.14 15.74
N LEU A 224 -1.69 0.16 14.80
CA LEU A 224 -1.24 -1.01 14.06
C LEU A 224 -0.04 -1.63 14.78
N ILE A 225 -0.19 -2.89 15.18
CA ILE A 225 0.81 -3.67 15.91
C ILE A 225 1.53 -4.59 14.92
#